data_AF-A0A8T3YUI5-F1
#
_entry.id   AF-A0A8T3YUI5-F1
#
_cell.length_a   1.000
_cell.length_b   1.000
_cell.length_c   1.000
_cell.angle_alpha   90.00
_cell.angle_beta   90.00
_cell.angle_gamma   90.00
#
_symmetry.space_group_name_H-M   'P 1'
#
loop_
_entity.id
_entity.type
_entity.pdbx_description
1 polymer ?
#
loop_
_entity_poly.entity_id
_entity_poly.type
_entity_poly.pdbx_seq_one_letter_code
_entity_poly.pdbx_strand_id
1 'polypeptide(L)'
;MYDLTPDTKQLNTLKLLEQQRIKALEDRNAIRYVRLCDELGINEEDIEAPDLYQQGLVDVVHEEELSAKLERQLSALETQLSSLKKSGSKRKKAIDFLKAVDDYGVNVYGSFAADADSKRELLLEHFPGRFGAGKKQDLDRYEDTQVGAMFRNIVSGYEERYSK
;
A
#
# COMPACT_ATOMS: atom_id res chain seq x y z
N MET A 1 2.86 40.06 42.78
CA MET A 1 3.85 38.97 42.88
C MET A 1 3.12 37.70 42.49
N TYR A 2 3.33 37.19 41.28
CA TYR A 2 2.83 35.87 40.91
C TYR A 2 3.82 34.84 41.44
N ASP A 3 3.33 33.94 42.27
CA ASP A 3 4.10 32.85 42.87
C ASP A 3 4.39 31.83 41.77
N LEU A 4 5.60 31.88 41.21
CA LEU A 4 6.10 30.98 40.16
C LEU A 4 6.73 29.74 40.80
N THR A 5 6.01 29.05 41.70
CA THR A 5 6.46 27.75 42.19
C THR A 5 6.12 26.69 41.13
N PRO A 6 7.11 25.95 40.59
CA PRO A 6 6.84 24.87 39.65
C PRO A 6 5.90 23.85 40.29
N ASP A 7 4.90 23.39 39.55
CA ASP A 7 4.01 22.32 39.99
C ASP A 7 4.87 21.12 40.46
N THR A 8 4.57 20.56 41.63
CA THR A 8 5.34 19.44 42.21
C THR A 8 5.44 18.25 41.25
N LYS A 9 4.49 18.11 40.32
CA LYS A 9 4.56 17.14 39.22
C LYS A 9 5.68 17.45 38.24
N GLN A 10 5.83 18.71 37.82
CA GLN A 10 6.89 19.14 36.89
C GLN A 10 8.28 18.92 37.50
N LEU A 11 8.43 19.23 38.80
CA LEU A 11 9.68 19.02 39.50
C LEU A 11 10.07 17.54 39.58
N ASN A 12 9.11 16.64 39.77
CA ASN A 12 9.35 15.19 39.78
C ASN A 12 9.72 14.66 38.39
N THR A 13 9.10 15.19 37.33
CA THR A 13 9.43 14.84 35.94
C THR A 13 10.86 15.24 35.58
N LEU A 14 11.28 16.47 35.91
CA LEU A 14 12.64 16.94 35.64
C LEU A 14 13.70 16.12 36.37
N LYS A 15 13.45 15.77 37.65
CA LYS A 15 14.36 14.88 38.40
C LYS A 15 14.48 13.50 37.76
N LEU A 16 13.38 12.95 37.24
CA LEU A 16 13.40 11.65 36.58
C LEU A 16 14.18 11.72 35.25
N LEU A 17 13.99 12.77 34.45
CA LEU A 17 14.73 12.98 33.21
C LEU A 17 16.23 13.12 33.47
N GLU A 18 16.62 13.86 34.51
CA GLU A 18 18.03 14.00 34.88
C GLU A 18 18.67 12.67 35.32
N GLN A 19 17.95 11.85 36.10
CA GLN A 19 18.41 10.50 36.44
C GLN A 19 18.61 9.62 35.20
N GLN A 20 17.73 9.77 34.20
CA GLN A 20 17.87 9.04 32.94
C GLN A 20 19.05 9.57 32.11
N ARG A 21 19.32 10.89 32.13
CA ARG A 21 20.47 11.50 31.44
C ARG A 21 21.78 10.96 32.01
N ILE A 22 21.91 10.97 33.34
CA ILE A 22 23.07 10.42 34.05
C ILE A 22 23.26 8.94 33.70
N LYS A 23 22.17 8.15 33.70
CA LYS A 23 22.25 6.75 33.30
C LYS A 23 22.69 6.58 31.84
N ALA A 24 22.18 7.38 30.92
CA ALA A 24 22.59 7.34 29.51
C ALA A 24 24.07 7.70 29.32
N LEU A 25 24.58 8.62 30.14
CA LEU A 25 26.00 8.98 30.22
C LEU A 25 26.85 7.80 30.72
N GLU A 26 26.45 7.16 31.83
CA GLU A 26 27.11 5.98 32.41
C GLU A 26 27.13 4.80 31.42
N ASP A 27 26.01 4.53 30.77
CA ASP A 27 25.84 3.46 29.79
C ASP A 27 26.51 3.78 28.43
N ARG A 28 27.11 4.97 28.28
CA ARG A 28 27.69 5.48 27.02
C ARG A 28 26.71 5.41 25.84
N ASN A 29 25.42 5.64 26.10
CA ASN A 29 24.39 5.66 25.06
C ASN A 29 24.26 7.09 24.49
N ALA A 30 25.02 7.36 23.44
CA ALA A 30 25.15 8.69 22.84
C ALA A 30 23.82 9.29 22.36
N ILE A 31 23.01 8.50 21.65
CA ILE A 31 21.72 8.92 21.11
C ILE A 31 20.75 9.31 22.23
N ARG A 32 20.64 8.44 23.25
CA ARG A 32 19.75 8.70 24.38
C ARG A 32 20.22 9.89 25.21
N TYR A 33 21.54 10.05 25.36
CA TYR A 33 22.13 11.17 26.06
C TYR A 33 21.79 12.51 25.38
N VAL A 34 21.98 12.61 24.07
CA VAL A 34 21.62 13.82 23.28
C VAL A 34 20.14 14.17 23.43
N ARG A 35 19.24 13.20 23.22
CA ARG A 35 17.79 13.43 23.33
C ARG A 35 17.39 13.93 24.72
N LEU A 36 18.00 13.39 25.78
CA LEU A 36 17.71 13.82 27.15
C LEU A 36 18.31 15.19 27.48
N CYS A 37 19.46 15.55 26.93
CA CYS A 37 20.00 16.92 27.03
C CYS A 37 19.06 17.94 26.37
N ASP A 38 18.56 17.63 25.17
CA ASP A 38 17.56 18.47 24.47
C ASP A 38 16.26 18.59 25.27
N GLU A 39 15.72 17.49 25.80
CA GLU A 39 14.50 17.48 26.60
C GLU A 39 14.63 18.28 27.91
N LEU A 40 15.83 18.31 28.49
CA LEU A 40 16.15 19.09 29.70
C LEU A 40 16.51 20.55 29.39
N GLY A 41 16.68 20.92 28.11
CA GLY A 41 17.09 22.25 27.69
C GLY A 41 18.52 22.60 28.09
N ILE A 42 19.41 21.60 28.16
CA ILE A 42 20.83 21.80 28.49
C ILE A 42 21.52 22.41 27.26
N ASN A 43 22.14 23.58 27.42
CA ASN A 43 22.87 24.23 26.34
C ASN A 43 24.16 23.45 26.03
N GLU A 44 24.65 23.55 24.80
CA GLU A 44 25.90 22.89 24.36
C GLU A 44 27.11 23.25 25.25
N GLU A 45 27.14 24.46 25.82
CA GLU A 45 28.20 24.94 26.71
C GLU A 45 28.18 24.26 28.09
N ASP A 46 27.01 23.77 28.53
CA ASP A 46 26.77 23.17 29.84
C ASP A 46 26.88 21.63 29.81
N ILE A 47 27.31 21.06 28.68
CA ILE A 47 27.37 19.60 28.49
C ILE A 47 28.57 18.98 29.18
N GLU A 48 28.28 18.01 30.05
CA GLU A 48 29.25 17.27 30.85
C GLU A 48 30.18 16.36 30.02
N ALA A 49 29.67 15.79 28.92
CA ALA A 49 30.42 14.92 28.01
C ALA A 49 30.26 15.35 26.54
N PRO A 50 31.06 16.35 26.09
CA PRO A 50 30.94 16.90 24.74
C PRO A 50 31.23 15.88 23.62
N ASP A 51 32.15 14.94 23.85
CA ASP A 51 32.49 13.86 22.92
C ASP A 51 31.30 12.92 22.68
N LEU A 52 30.64 12.50 23.75
CA LEU A 52 29.47 11.64 23.69
C LEU A 52 28.27 12.35 23.04
N TYR A 53 28.11 13.65 23.32
CA TYR A 53 27.06 14.47 22.71
C TYR A 53 27.26 14.63 21.20
N GLN A 54 28.47 14.97 20.75
CA GLN A 54 28.78 15.09 19.33
C GLN A 54 28.59 13.76 18.58
N GLN A 55 29.02 12.65 19.17
CA GLN A 55 28.77 11.33 18.62
C GLN A 55 27.26 11.07 18.48
N GLY A 56 26.48 11.38 19.52
CA GLY A 56 25.04 11.17 19.51
C GLY A 56 24.31 12.00 18.46
N LEU A 57 24.75 13.24 18.19
CA LEU A 57 24.19 14.06 17.12
C LEU A 57 24.39 13.42 15.76
N VAL A 58 25.59 12.89 15.48
CA VAL A 58 25.87 12.18 14.23
C VAL A 58 25.02 10.92 14.12
N ASP A 59 24.94 10.14 15.20
CA ASP A 59 24.18 8.90 15.24
C ASP A 59 22.67 9.14 15.07
N VAL A 60 22.11 10.21 15.66
CA VAL A 60 20.71 10.63 15.46
C VAL A 60 20.42 10.95 14.00
N VAL A 61 21.27 11.77 13.37
CA VAL A 61 21.11 12.10 11.95
C VAL A 61 21.16 10.83 11.10
N HIS A 62 22.07 9.90 11.41
CA HIS A 62 22.16 8.63 10.70
C HIS A 62 20.93 7.74 10.90
N GLU A 63 20.39 7.64 12.12
CA GLU A 63 19.15 6.92 12.41
C GLU A 63 17.95 7.51 11.64
N GLU A 64 17.86 8.83 11.54
CA GLU A 64 16.81 9.53 10.81
C GLU A 64 16.91 9.26 9.30
N GLU A 65 18.11 9.32 8.72
CA GLU A 65 18.35 9.00 7.31
C GLU A 65 17.98 7.55 6.98
N LEU A 66 18.37 6.61 7.85
CA LEU A 66 18.02 5.19 7.71
C LEU A 66 16.50 4.99 7.82
N SER A 67 15.86 5.65 8.78
CA SER A 67 14.40 5.57 8.97
C SER A 67 13.66 6.11 7.75
N ALA A 68 14.05 7.29 7.24
CA ALA A 68 13.49 7.87 6.03
C ALA A 68 13.70 6.96 4.80
N LYS A 69 14.84 6.27 4.71
CA LYS A 69 15.11 5.30 3.65
C LYS A 69 14.18 4.08 3.75
N LEU A 70 13.98 3.54 4.96
CA LEU A 70 13.09 2.41 5.20
C LEU A 70 11.63 2.76 4.89
N GLU A 71 11.16 3.95 5.28
CA GLU A 71 9.81 4.43 4.97
C GLU A 71 9.57 4.52 3.46
N ARG A 72 10.54 5.03 2.69
CA ARG A 72 10.46 5.05 1.22
C ARG A 72 10.37 3.64 0.64
N GLN A 73 11.14 2.69 1.17
CA GLN A 73 11.08 1.29 0.74
C GLN A 73 9.74 0.63 1.06
N LEU A 74 9.18 0.89 2.25
CA LEU A 74 7.86 0.41 2.64
C LEU A 74 6.77 0.94 1.70
N SER A 75 6.75 2.25 1.43
CA SER A 75 5.79 2.86 0.50
C SER A 75 5.87 2.27 -0.91
N ALA A 76 7.09 2.01 -1.40
CA ALA A 76 7.29 1.36 -2.69
C ALA A 76 6.74 -0.08 -2.71
N LEU A 77 6.98 -0.86 -1.65
CA LEU A 77 6.47 -2.23 -1.50
C LEU A 77 4.94 -2.24 -1.41
N GLU A 78 4.32 -1.33 -0.67
CA GLU A 78 2.87 -1.19 -0.60
C GLU A 78 2.25 -0.91 -1.97
N THR A 79 2.89 -0.03 -2.74
CA THR A 79 2.48 0.28 -4.11
C THR A 79 2.56 -0.96 -5.01
N GLN A 80 3.65 -1.72 -4.94
CA GLN A 80 3.82 -2.99 -5.67
C GLN A 80 2.79 -4.03 -5.26
N LEU A 81 2.52 -4.17 -3.96
CA LEU A 81 1.53 -5.12 -3.45
C LEU A 81 0.11 -4.74 -3.90
N SER A 82 -0.22 -3.45 -3.94
CA SER A 82 -1.50 -2.97 -4.45
C SER A 82 -1.67 -3.27 -5.96
N SER A 83 -0.59 -3.16 -6.74
CA SER A 83 -0.62 -3.43 -8.18
C SER A 83 -0.71 -4.94 -8.45
N LEU A 84 0.00 -5.77 -7.68
CA LEU A 84 -0.10 -7.23 -7.72
C LEU A 84 -1.51 -7.71 -7.33
N LYS A 85 -2.11 -7.17 -6.26
CA LYS A 85 -3.50 -7.49 -5.87
C LYS A 85 -4.50 -7.16 -6.98
N LYS A 86 -4.36 -5.98 -7.60
CA LYS A 86 -5.20 -5.59 -8.75
C LYS A 86 -5.00 -6.52 -9.94
N SER A 87 -3.76 -6.91 -10.24
CA SER A 87 -3.43 -7.86 -11.30
C SER A 87 -4.02 -9.25 -11.02
N GLY A 88 -3.86 -9.75 -9.80
CA GLY A 88 -4.42 -11.03 -9.36
C GLY A 88 -5.94 -11.06 -9.44
N SER A 89 -6.63 -9.99 -9.05
CA SER A 89 -8.09 -9.86 -9.21
C SER A 89 -8.52 -9.88 -10.67
N LYS A 90 -7.78 -9.20 -11.57
CA LYS A 90 -8.05 -9.24 -13.01
C LYS A 90 -7.85 -10.64 -13.59
N ARG A 91 -6.76 -11.32 -13.22
CA ARG A 91 -6.48 -12.71 -13.63
C ARG A 91 -7.58 -13.64 -13.16
N LYS A 92 -8.00 -13.54 -11.89
CA LYS A 92 -9.09 -14.36 -11.34
C LYS A 92 -10.39 -14.17 -12.13
N LYS A 93 -10.81 -12.93 -12.37
CA LYS A 93 -12.02 -12.66 -13.18
C LYS A 93 -11.93 -13.22 -14.60
N ALA A 94 -10.75 -13.17 -15.21
CA ALA A 94 -10.53 -13.74 -16.53
C ALA A 94 -10.64 -15.27 -16.53
N ILE A 95 -10.04 -15.93 -15.54
CA ILE A 95 -10.13 -17.39 -15.35
C ILE A 95 -11.59 -17.80 -15.06
N ASP A 96 -12.27 -17.08 -14.17
CA ASP A 96 -13.68 -17.35 -13.83
C ASP A 96 -14.59 -17.22 -15.07
N PHE A 97 -14.32 -16.23 -15.94
CA PHE A 97 -15.03 -16.09 -17.22
C PHE A 97 -14.74 -17.24 -18.18
N LEU A 98 -13.46 -17.58 -18.42
CA LEU A 98 -13.11 -18.68 -19.32
C LEU A 98 -13.70 -20.01 -18.87
N LYS A 99 -13.71 -20.27 -17.55
CA LYS A 99 -14.37 -21.44 -16.98
C LYS A 99 -15.87 -21.43 -17.25
N ALA A 100 -16.54 -20.28 -17.09
CA ALA A 100 -17.97 -20.17 -17.40
C ALA A 100 -18.25 -20.39 -18.90
N VAL A 101 -17.36 -19.94 -19.80
CA VAL A 101 -17.47 -20.24 -21.24
C VAL A 101 -17.42 -21.75 -21.50
N ASP A 102 -16.48 -22.46 -20.87
CA ASP A 102 -16.35 -23.91 -20.99
C ASP A 102 -17.55 -24.65 -20.38
N ASP A 103 -18.02 -24.23 -19.21
CA ASP A 103 -19.15 -24.83 -18.49
C ASP A 103 -20.48 -24.65 -19.25
N TYR A 104 -20.67 -23.51 -19.93
CA TYR A 104 -21.84 -23.27 -20.78
C TYR A 104 -21.77 -24.01 -22.14
N GLY A 105 -20.57 -24.44 -22.57
CA GLY A 105 -20.39 -25.15 -23.85
C GLY A 105 -20.68 -24.30 -25.09
N VAL A 106 -20.54 -22.98 -25.01
CA VAL A 106 -20.85 -22.07 -26.13
C VAL A 106 -19.85 -22.18 -27.29
N ASN A 107 -20.34 -22.03 -28.51
CA ASN A 107 -19.51 -22.08 -29.70
C ASN A 107 -18.66 -20.80 -29.87
N VAL A 108 -17.39 -20.85 -29.48
CA VAL A 108 -16.45 -19.72 -29.60
C VAL A 108 -15.84 -19.58 -30.99
N TYR A 109 -15.45 -20.70 -31.60
CA TYR A 109 -14.59 -20.73 -32.80
C TYR A 109 -15.31 -21.11 -34.10
N GLY A 110 -16.58 -21.52 -34.02
CA GLY A 110 -17.46 -21.82 -35.15
C GLY A 110 -18.28 -20.61 -35.58
N SER A 111 -19.58 -20.81 -35.83
CA SER A 111 -20.45 -19.72 -36.30
C SER A 111 -20.58 -18.61 -35.27
N PHE A 112 -20.36 -17.36 -35.70
CA PHE A 112 -20.49 -16.21 -34.81
C PHE A 112 -21.90 -16.05 -34.25
N ALA A 113 -22.94 -16.36 -35.04
CA ALA A 113 -24.33 -16.27 -34.62
C ALA A 113 -24.80 -17.45 -33.75
N ALA A 114 -24.02 -18.53 -33.64
CA ALA A 114 -24.39 -19.65 -32.77
C ALA A 114 -24.36 -19.22 -31.30
N ASP A 115 -25.29 -19.73 -30.51
CA ASP A 115 -25.38 -19.49 -29.06
C ASP A 115 -25.38 -18.01 -28.66
N ALA A 116 -25.98 -17.16 -29.50
CA ALA A 116 -25.96 -15.71 -29.32
C ALA A 116 -26.54 -15.29 -27.96
N ASP A 117 -27.64 -15.89 -27.53
CA ASP A 117 -28.28 -15.61 -26.25
C ASP A 117 -27.37 -15.98 -25.07
N SER A 118 -26.76 -17.17 -25.09
CA SER A 118 -25.82 -17.61 -24.05
C SER A 118 -24.57 -16.73 -24.00
N LYS A 119 -24.07 -16.28 -25.16
CA LYS A 119 -22.96 -15.31 -25.22
C LYS A 119 -23.36 -13.96 -24.64
N ARG A 120 -24.58 -13.47 -24.88
CA ARG A 120 -25.10 -12.23 -24.28
C ARG A 120 -25.16 -12.35 -22.77
N GLU A 121 -25.71 -13.45 -22.25
CA GLU A 121 -25.83 -13.73 -20.82
C GLU A 121 -24.45 -13.71 -20.13
N LEU A 122 -23.48 -14.46 -20.67
CA LEU A 122 -22.12 -14.49 -20.16
C LEU A 122 -21.43 -13.12 -20.18
N LEU A 123 -21.66 -12.32 -21.23
CA LEU A 123 -21.12 -10.95 -21.31
C LEU A 123 -21.75 -10.02 -20.26
N LEU A 124 -23.05 -10.14 -20.03
CA LEU A 124 -23.78 -9.36 -19.03
C LEU A 124 -23.33 -9.69 -17.61
N GLU A 125 -23.17 -10.98 -17.31
CA GLU A 125 -22.78 -11.50 -16.00
C GLU A 125 -21.33 -11.15 -15.64
N HIS A 126 -20.39 -11.40 -16.55
CA HIS A 126 -18.96 -11.25 -16.26
C HIS A 126 -18.40 -9.86 -16.55
N PHE A 127 -19.07 -9.06 -17.37
CA PHE A 127 -18.68 -7.68 -17.65
C PHE A 127 -19.82 -6.68 -17.38
N PRO A 128 -20.30 -6.61 -16.13
CA PRO A 128 -21.36 -5.71 -15.73
C PRO A 128 -20.89 -4.25 -15.60
N GLY A 129 -19.66 -3.90 -15.99
CA GLY A 129 -19.27 -2.50 -16.23
C GLY A 129 -19.38 -2.10 -17.71
N ARG A 130 -19.44 -3.09 -18.61
CA ARG A 130 -19.39 -2.90 -20.06
C ARG A 130 -20.74 -3.12 -20.77
N PHE A 131 -21.53 -4.14 -20.37
CA PHE A 131 -22.70 -4.59 -21.17
C PHE A 131 -24.13 -4.47 -20.58
N GLY A 132 -24.40 -4.75 -19.30
CA GLY A 132 -25.75 -4.50 -18.69
C GLY A 132 -26.21 -3.03 -18.46
N ALA A 133 -27.05 -2.77 -17.44
CA ALA A 133 -27.81 -1.51 -17.33
C ALA A 133 -26.98 -0.21 -17.22
N GLY A 134 -27.28 0.78 -18.07
CA GLY A 134 -26.70 2.14 -18.05
C GLY A 134 -25.35 2.31 -18.76
N LYS A 135 -25.04 1.51 -19.80
CA LYS A 135 -23.64 1.24 -20.20
C LYS A 135 -23.18 1.80 -21.54
N LYS A 136 -21.86 1.68 -21.71
CA LYS A 136 -21.08 2.08 -22.90
C LYS A 136 -21.42 1.25 -24.14
N GLN A 137 -21.81 -0.02 -23.98
CA GLN A 137 -22.18 -0.90 -25.08
C GLN A 137 -23.47 -1.65 -24.73
N ASP A 138 -24.54 -1.28 -25.41
CA ASP A 138 -25.87 -1.88 -25.28
C ASP A 138 -25.96 -3.08 -26.23
N LEU A 139 -25.98 -4.30 -25.67
CA LEU A 139 -25.94 -5.53 -26.46
C LEU A 139 -27.15 -5.67 -27.39
N ASP A 140 -28.32 -5.15 -26.99
CA ASP A 140 -29.57 -5.29 -27.75
C ASP A 140 -29.53 -4.54 -29.10
N ARG A 141 -28.55 -3.65 -29.28
CA ARG A 141 -28.30 -2.92 -30.54
C ARG A 141 -27.42 -3.65 -31.52
N TYR A 142 -26.88 -4.80 -31.14
CA TYR A 142 -25.93 -5.55 -31.96
C TYR A 142 -26.57 -6.84 -32.45
N GLU A 143 -26.35 -7.13 -33.72
CA GLU A 143 -26.72 -8.39 -34.35
C GLU A 143 -25.95 -9.56 -33.72
N ASP A 144 -26.51 -10.76 -33.81
CA ASP A 144 -25.92 -11.96 -33.19
C ASP A 144 -24.50 -12.26 -33.67
N THR A 145 -24.23 -12.02 -34.95
CA THR A 145 -22.87 -12.14 -35.51
C THR A 145 -21.89 -11.14 -34.89
N GLN A 146 -22.35 -9.93 -34.57
CA GLN A 146 -21.52 -8.90 -33.94
C GLN A 146 -21.24 -9.24 -32.49
N VAL A 147 -22.24 -9.76 -31.76
CA VAL A 147 -22.04 -10.26 -30.39
C VAL A 147 -21.08 -11.44 -30.37
N GLY A 148 -21.24 -12.39 -31.31
CA GLY A 148 -20.31 -13.50 -31.48
C GLY A 148 -18.86 -13.04 -31.71
N ALA A 149 -18.67 -12.04 -32.57
CA ALA A 149 -17.34 -11.48 -32.83
C ALA A 149 -16.75 -10.80 -31.59
N MET A 150 -17.54 -10.01 -30.85
CA MET A 150 -17.09 -9.40 -29.59
C MET A 150 -16.72 -10.46 -28.54
N PHE A 151 -17.55 -11.48 -28.40
CA PHE A 151 -17.35 -12.59 -27.48
C PHE A 151 -16.04 -13.32 -27.78
N ARG A 152 -15.83 -13.75 -29.02
CA ARG A 152 -14.60 -14.42 -29.46
C ARG A 152 -13.37 -13.55 -29.20
N ASN A 153 -13.42 -12.27 -29.53
CA ASN A 153 -12.29 -11.36 -29.28
C ASN A 153 -11.92 -11.27 -27.79
N ILE A 154 -12.90 -11.30 -26.90
CA ILE A 154 -12.67 -11.29 -25.44
C ILE A 154 -12.06 -12.63 -24.99
N VAL A 155 -12.62 -13.76 -25.43
CA VAL A 155 -12.13 -15.10 -25.09
C VAL A 155 -10.70 -15.29 -25.57
N SER A 156 -10.42 -15.07 -26.87
CA SER A 156 -9.09 -15.21 -27.44
C SER A 156 -8.06 -14.29 -26.76
N GLY A 157 -8.46 -13.06 -26.41
CA GLY A 157 -7.59 -12.13 -25.69
C GLY A 157 -7.28 -12.56 -24.25
N TYR A 158 -8.15 -13.34 -23.60
CA TYR A 158 -7.89 -13.90 -22.27
C TYR A 158 -7.11 -15.21 -22.33
N GLU A 159 -7.40 -16.09 -23.27
CA GLU A 159 -6.59 -17.30 -23.50
C GLU A 159 -5.13 -16.93 -23.81
N GLU A 160 -4.88 -15.99 -24.73
CA GLU A 160 -3.51 -15.56 -25.05
C GLU A 160 -2.77 -15.00 -23.82
N ARG A 161 -3.50 -14.25 -22.98
CA ARG A 161 -2.92 -13.55 -21.83
C ARG A 161 -2.73 -14.45 -20.60
N TYR A 162 -3.52 -15.51 -20.46
CA TYR A 162 -3.61 -16.29 -19.22
C TYR A 162 -3.45 -17.81 -19.38
N SER A 163 -3.34 -18.35 -20.59
CA SER A 163 -3.01 -19.77 -20.85
C SER A 163 -1.51 -20.11 -20.74
N LYS A 164 -0.75 -19.38 -19.91
CA LYS A 164 0.64 -19.68 -19.55
C LYS A 164 0.79 -19.90 -18.05
#